data_AF-A0A127MA68-F1
#
_entry.id   AF-A0A127MA68-F1
#
_cell.length_a   1.000
_cell.length_b   1.000
_cell.length_c   1.000
_cell.angle_alpha   90.00
_cell.angle_beta   90.00
_cell.angle_gamma   90.00
#
_symmetry.space_group_name_H-M   'P 1'
#
loop_
_entity.id
_entity.type
_entity.pdbx_description
1 polymer ?
#
loop_
_entity_poly.entity_id
_entity_poly.type
_entity_poly.pdbx_seq_one_letter_code
_entity_poly.pdbx_strand_id
1 'polypeptide(L)' 'MSIDKKIELNNQINAQLEFLVKLIYDYWFVQFDFPDANGLPYKSSGGKMVYDEALKRHIP' A
#
# COMPACT_ATOMS: atom_id res chain seq x y z
N MET A 1 5.83 -31.21 -17.29
CA MET A 1 6.40 -29.91 -16.90
C MET A 1 5.87 -29.50 -15.53
N SER A 2 6.77 -29.44 -14.54
CA SER A 2 6.47 -29.13 -13.13
C SER A 2 6.98 -27.73 -12.73
N ILE A 3 8.01 -27.23 -13.43
CA ILE A 3 8.65 -25.94 -13.15
C ILE A 3 7.79 -24.78 -13.66
N ASP A 4 7.23 -24.86 -14.87
CA ASP A 4 6.41 -23.77 -15.44
C ASP A 4 5.18 -23.48 -14.58
N LYS A 5 4.53 -24.51 -14.05
CA LYS A 5 3.40 -24.37 -13.11
C LYS A 5 3.80 -23.66 -11.81
N LYS A 6 5.02 -23.92 -11.30
CA LYS A 6 5.54 -23.23 -10.11
C LYS A 6 5.86 -21.77 -10.40
N ILE A 7 6.39 -21.47 -11.60
CA ILE A 7 6.65 -20.10 -12.03
C ILE A 7 5.34 -19.31 -12.13
N GLU A 8 4.32 -19.89 -12.77
CA GLU A 8 3.00 -19.26 -12.89
C GLU A 8 2.37 -19.01 -11.52
N LEU A 9 2.41 -20.00 -10.62
CA LEU A 9 1.91 -19.85 -9.26
C LEU A 9 2.64 -18.74 -8.50
N ASN A 10 3.97 -18.68 -8.58
CA ASN A 10 4.74 -17.60 -7.94
C ASN A 10 4.37 -16.22 -8.49
N ASN A 11 4.15 -16.10 -9.81
CA ASN A 11 3.71 -14.84 -10.41
C ASN A 11 2.32 -14.42 -9.91
N GLN A 12 1.39 -15.37 -9.76
CA GLN A 12 0.07 -15.10 -9.18
C GLN A 12 0.17 -14.67 -7.71
N ILE A 13 1.01 -15.32 -6.91
CA ILE A 13 1.26 -14.94 -5.52
C ILE A 13 1.82 -13.52 -5.44
N ASN A 14 2.83 -13.19 -6.25
CA ASN A 14 3.41 -11.85 -6.28
C ASN A 14 2.37 -10.78 -6.66
N ALA A 15 1.53 -11.06 -7.66
CA ALA A 15 0.45 -10.14 -8.05
C ALA A 15 -0.58 -9.93 -6.92
N GLN A 16 -0.93 -10.99 -6.18
CA GLN A 16 -1.81 -10.87 -5.02
C GLN A 16 -1.17 -10.08 -3.87
N LEU A 17 0.12 -10.29 -3.60
CA LEU A 17 0.85 -9.54 -2.57
C LEU A 17 0.89 -8.05 -2.93
N GLU A 18 1.20 -7.70 -4.18
CA GLU A 18 1.18 -6.30 -4.64
C GLU A 18 -0.21 -5.67 -4.51
N PHE A 19 -1.27 -6.42 -4.84
CA PHE A 19 -2.65 -5.96 -4.67
C PHE A 19 -2.99 -5.70 -3.21
N LEU A 20 -2.66 -6.64 -2.31
CA LEU A 20 -2.94 -6.50 -0.88
C LEU A 20 -2.17 -5.33 -0.27
N VAL A 21 -0.92 -5.09 -0.65
CA VAL A 21 -0.15 -3.92 -0.18
C VAL A 21 -0.81 -2.62 -0.61
N LYS A 22 -1.27 -2.52 -1.87
CA LYS A 22 -2.02 -1.35 -2.35
C LYS A 22 -3.32 -1.16 -1.57
N LEU A 23 -4.08 -2.24 -1.37
CA LEU A 23 -5.33 -2.22 -0.63
C LEU A 23 -5.13 -1.76 0.82
N ILE A 24 -4.17 -2.35 1.53
CA ILE A 24 -3.86 -1.99 2.92
C ILE A 24 -3.46 -0.52 2.98
N TYR A 25 -2.57 -0.06 2.09
CA TYR A 25 -2.15 1.32 2.04
C TYR A 25 -3.33 2.28 1.80
N ASP A 26 -4.17 2.00 0.80
CA ASP A 26 -5.31 2.85 0.45
C ASP A 26 -6.34 2.88 1.61
N TYR A 27 -6.63 1.74 2.22
CA TYR A 27 -7.56 1.67 3.36
C TYR A 27 -6.97 2.35 4.61
N TRP A 28 -5.80 1.92 5.07
CA TRP A 28 -5.23 2.39 6.34
C TRP A 28 -4.86 3.86 6.30
N PHE A 29 -4.32 4.35 5.18
CA PHE A 29 -3.80 5.71 5.14
C PHE A 29 -4.83 6.74 4.67
N VAL A 30 -5.72 6.38 3.73
CA VAL A 30 -6.66 7.34 3.15
C VAL A 30 -8.03 7.31 3.82
N GLN A 31 -8.53 6.13 4.22
CA GLN A 31 -9.86 6.01 4.82
C GLN A 31 -9.87 6.15 6.34
N PHE A 32 -8.88 5.59 7.04
CA PHE A 32 -8.85 5.60 8.51
C PHE A 32 -8.23 6.85 9.13
N ASP A 33 -7.68 7.75 8.30
CA ASP A 33 -6.98 8.95 8.75
C ASP A 33 -5.99 8.65 9.88
N PHE A 34 -5.06 7.72 9.60
CA PHE A 34 -4.20 7.06 10.57
C PHE A 34 -3.59 8.06 11.57
N PRO A 35 -3.51 7.74 12.87
CA PRO A 35 -3.04 8.70 13.85
C PRO A 35 -1.57 9.09 13.64
N ASP A 36 -1.26 10.36 13.87
CA ASP A 36 0.10 10.88 14.00
C ASP A 36 0.77 10.39 15.30
N ALA A 37 1.99 10.84 15.57
CA ALA A 37 2.72 10.48 16.78
C ALA A 37 2.00 10.86 18.10
N ASN A 38 1.02 11.75 18.04
CA ASN A 38 0.21 12.19 19.19
C ASN A 38 -1.16 11.52 19.25
N GLY A 39 -1.47 10.61 18.32
CA GLY A 39 -2.76 9.95 18.25
C GLY A 39 -3.84 10.74 17.49
N LEU A 40 -3.49 11.86 16.85
CA LEU A 40 -4.45 12.71 16.12
C LEU A 40 -4.56 12.28 14.65
N PRO A 41 -5.73 12.44 14.01
CA PRO A 41 -5.91 12.00 12.63
C PRO A 41 -4.95 12.71 11.67
N TYR A 42 -4.00 11.99 11.05
CA TYR A 42 -2.85 12.58 10.36
C TYR A 42 -3.23 13.60 9.29
N LYS A 43 -4.08 13.22 8.35
CA LYS A 43 -4.49 14.05 7.21
C LYS A 43 -5.40 15.19 7.66
N SER A 44 -6.40 14.95 8.50
CA SER A 44 -7.28 16.02 8.98
C SER A 44 -6.56 17.03 9.88
N SER A 45 -5.48 16.62 10.54
CA SER A 45 -4.58 17.50 11.29
C SER A 45 -3.53 18.21 10.42
N GLY A 46 -3.62 18.11 9.09
CA GLY A 46 -2.73 18.82 8.16
C GLY A 46 -1.40 18.10 7.86
N GLY A 47 -1.35 16.79 8.10
CA GLY A 47 -0.21 15.92 7.79
C GLY A 47 0.22 16.07 6.33
N LYS A 48 1.53 16.19 6.11
CA LYS A 48 2.09 16.38 4.78
C LYS A 48 1.93 15.10 3.98
N MET A 49 1.65 15.25 2.69
CA MET A 49 1.67 14.15 1.72
C MET A 49 2.68 14.52 0.62
N VAL A 50 3.62 13.64 0.33
CA VAL A 50 4.65 13.77 -0.71
C VAL A 50 4.38 12.78 -1.84
N TYR A 51 4.55 13.20 -3.09
CA TYR A 51 4.44 12.29 -4.22
C TYR A 51 5.68 11.37 -4.27
N ASP A 52 5.47 10.06 -4.27
CA ASP A 52 6.52 9.07 -4.45
C ASP A 52 6.51 8.56 -5.89
N GLU A 53 7.63 8.77 -6.60
CA GLU A 53 7.80 8.41 -8.02
C GLU A 53 7.81 6.89 -8.26
N ALA A 54 8.33 6.11 -7.32
CA ALA A 54 8.40 4.66 -7.44
C ALA A 54 7.02 4.03 -7.28
N LEU A 55 6.21 4.58 -6.37
CA LEU A 55 4.86 4.13 -6.08
C LEU A 55 3.78 4.82 -6.92
N LYS A 56 4.14 5.90 -7.64
CA LYS A 56 3.27 6.76 -8.44
C LYS A 56 2.04 7.25 -7.68
N ARG A 57 2.20 7.56 -6.40
CA ARG A 57 1.10 7.98 -5.51
C ARG A 57 1.59 8.95 -4.43
N HIS A 58 0.66 9.70 -3.85
CA HIS A 58 0.95 10.51 -2.67
C HIS A 58 0.99 9.65 -1.42
N ILE A 59 2.08 9.78 -0.68
CA ILE A 59 2.31 9.14 0.60
C ILE A 59 2.53 10.17 1.72
N PRO A 60 2.09 9.89 2.96
CA PRO A 60 2.47 10.70 4.11
C PRO A 60 3.98 10.99 4.18
#